data_AF-A0A914S5I0-F1
#
_entry.id   AF-A0A914S5I0-F1
#
_cell.length_a   1.000
_cell.length_b   1.000
_cell.length_c   1.000
_cell.angle_alpha   90.00
_cell.angle_beta   90.00
_cell.angle_gamma   90.00
#
_symmetry.space_group_name_H-M   'P 1'
#
loop_
_entity.id
_entity.type
_entity.pdbx_description
1 polymer ?
#
loop_
_entity_poly.entity_id
_entity_poly.type
_entity_poly.pdbx_seq_one_letter_code
_entity_poly.pdbx_strand_id
1 'polypeptide(L)'
;MECFMRNIYCNKTNKILRAQLISGTIVAVKKLNIDPKKYPKLELSRALLMEFKRMKDLQHDHITRFTGACVDCPHYCLVQEYCPKGSLEDILENEKIELDKMMKYSLLHDLVKGMYFLHSSYVGSHGKLKSSNCVVDSRFVLK
;
A
#
# COMPACT_ATOMS: atom_id res chain seq x y z
N MET A 1 1.34 4.12 -3.16
CA MET A 1 0.82 4.87 -1.97
C MET A 1 1.88 5.46 -1.05
N GLU A 2 3.09 4.90 -0.96
CA GLU A 2 4.13 5.40 -0.04
C GLU A 2 4.69 6.80 -0.38
N CYS A 3 4.41 7.34 -1.56
CA CYS A 3 4.86 8.67 -1.95
C CYS A 3 4.00 9.82 -1.43
N PHE A 4 2.77 9.54 -0.94
CA PHE A 4 1.91 10.51 -0.27
C PHE A 4 2.34 10.76 1.17
N MET A 5 2.72 9.71 1.89
CA MET A 5 3.10 9.78 3.31
C MET A 5 4.48 10.44 3.56
N ARG A 6 5.03 11.23 2.62
CA ARG A 6 6.33 11.90 2.76
C ARG A 6 6.35 12.93 3.90
N ASN A 7 5.22 13.51 4.26
CA ASN A 7 5.13 14.56 5.28
C ASN A 7 4.65 14.12 6.66
N ILE A 8 4.53 12.82 6.92
CA ILE A 8 4.01 12.30 8.20
C ILE A 8 4.94 11.19 8.67
N TYR A 9 6.04 11.59 9.31
CA TYR A 9 6.84 10.71 10.19
C TYR A 9 7.46 9.45 9.55
N CYS A 10 7.80 9.46 8.27
CA CYS A 10 8.43 8.33 7.60
C CYS A 10 9.96 8.49 7.50
N ASN A 11 10.64 8.56 8.64
CA ASN A 11 12.08 8.25 8.69
C ASN A 11 12.23 6.76 9.05
N LYS A 12 12.54 5.96 8.03
CA LYS A 12 12.81 4.50 8.10
C LYS A 12 11.65 3.66 8.67
N THR A 13 10.59 3.44 7.87
CA THR A 13 9.59 2.42 8.20
C THR A 13 10.20 1.01 8.07
N ASN A 14 10.51 0.38 9.21
CA ASN A 14 10.66 -1.08 9.24
C ASN A 14 9.32 -1.69 8.80
N LYS A 15 9.35 -2.41 7.68
CA LYS A 15 8.22 -3.03 6.96
C LYS A 15 7.51 -4.07 7.85
N ILE A 16 6.62 -3.68 8.76
CA ILE A 16 5.72 -4.64 9.40
C ILE A 16 4.31 -4.43 8.85
N LEU A 17 4.07 -5.06 7.69
CA LEU A 17 2.73 -5.30 7.15
C LEU A 17 2.20 -6.59 7.79
N ARG A 18 1.04 -6.53 8.42
CA ARG A 18 0.36 -7.70 9.00
C ARG A 18 -1.03 -7.85 8.39
N ALA A 19 -1.39 -9.08 8.02
CA ALA A 19 -2.77 -9.41 7.72
C ALA A 19 -3.59 -9.42 9.01
N GLN A 20 -4.75 -8.78 9.02
CA GLN A 20 -5.69 -8.79 10.15
C GLN A 20 -7.12 -8.91 9.64
N LEU A 21 -7.96 -9.68 10.35
CA LEU A 21 -9.39 -9.78 10.08
C LEU A 21 -10.11 -8.65 10.81
N ILE A 22 -10.69 -7.72 10.05
CA ILE A 22 -11.46 -6.59 10.59
C ILE A 22 -12.87 -6.66 9.99
N SER A 23 -13.88 -6.81 10.86
CA SER A 23 -15.29 -6.85 10.46
C SER A 23 -15.58 -7.83 9.31
N GLY A 24 -14.98 -9.02 9.35
CA GLY A 24 -15.15 -10.06 8.32
C GLY A 24 -14.30 -9.88 7.05
N THR A 25 -13.49 -8.83 6.95
CA THR A 25 -12.59 -8.59 5.80
C THR A 25 -11.12 -8.67 6.22
N ILE A 26 -10.30 -9.40 5.48
CA ILE A 26 -8.85 -9.43 5.72
C ILE A 26 -8.22 -8.18 5.11
N VAL A 27 -7.45 -7.45 5.93
CA VAL A 27 -6.78 -6.20 5.53
C VAL A 27 -5.29 -6.26 5.87
N ALA A 28 -4.49 -5.51 5.12
CA ALA A 28 -3.09 -5.26 5.44
C ALA A 28 -2.99 -4.04 6.35
N VAL A 29 -2.41 -4.24 7.53
CA VAL A 29 -2.15 -3.19 8.52
C VAL A 29 -0.66 -2.90 8.56
N LYS A 30 -0.28 -1.67 8.18
CA LYS A 30 1.09 -1.16 8.28
C LYS A 30 1.20 -0.27 9.51
N LYS A 31 1.94 -0.74 10.54
CA LYS A 31 2.16 0.06 11.75
C LYS A 31 3.09 1.25 11.44
N LEU A 32 2.74 2.41 11.97
CA LEU A 32 3.57 3.61 11.90
C LEU A 32 4.49 3.65 13.13
N ASN A 33 5.76 3.99 12.92
CA ASN A 33 6.74 4.10 14.00
C ASN A 33 6.65 5.48 14.65
N ILE A 34 5.57 5.71 15.39
CA ILE A 34 5.33 6.96 16.11
C ILE A 34 5.44 6.66 17.61
N ASP A 35 6.27 7.42 18.30
CA ASP A 35 6.44 7.30 19.75
C ASP A 35 5.19 7.84 20.47
N PRO A 36 4.40 6.98 21.13
CA PRO A 36 3.18 7.40 21.83
C PRO A 36 3.45 8.32 23.01
N LYS A 37 4.66 8.30 23.60
CA LYS A 37 5.04 9.22 24.68
C LYS A 37 5.26 10.64 24.17
N LYS A 38 5.86 10.76 22.98
CA LYS A 38 6.12 12.05 22.33
C LYS A 38 4.86 12.63 21.68
N TYR A 39 4.01 11.76 21.14
CA TYR A 39 2.76 12.14 20.50
C TYR A 39 1.62 11.35 21.12
N PRO A 40 1.09 11.78 22.29
CA PRO A 40 -0.05 11.13 22.93
C PRO A 40 -1.38 11.40 22.22
N LYS A 41 -1.43 12.46 21.40
CA LYS A 41 -2.55 12.80 20.53
C LYS A 41 -2.01 13.32 19.20
N LEU A 42 -2.39 12.68 18.10
CA LEU A 42 -2.09 13.17 16.76
C LEU A 42 -3.22 14.09 16.30
N GLU A 43 -2.96 15.40 16.30
CA GLU A 43 -3.86 16.37 15.68
C GLU A 43 -3.70 16.29 14.16
N LEU A 44 -4.74 15.84 13.47
CA LEU A 44 -4.75 15.76 12.01
C LEU A 44 -5.13 17.12 11.44
N SER A 45 -4.20 17.76 10.73
CA SER A 45 -4.49 18.99 10.01
C SER A 45 -5.55 18.73 8.93
N ARG A 46 -6.32 19.77 8.58
CA ARG A 46 -7.28 19.71 7.46
C ARG A 46 -6.61 19.27 6.15
N ALA A 47 -5.38 19.71 5.91
CA ALA A 47 -4.59 19.32 4.74
C ALA A 47 -4.33 17.82 4.72
N LEU A 48 -3.98 17.24 5.88
CA LEU A 48 -3.78 15.80 6.01
C LEU A 48 -5.09 15.02 5.81
N LEU A 49 -6.19 15.45 6.43
CA LEU A 49 -7.50 14.81 6.21
C LEU A 49 -7.91 14.82 4.72
N MET A 50 -7.62 15.91 4.00
CA MET A 50 -7.83 15.97 2.56
C MET A 50 -6.92 15.01 1.80
N GLU A 51 -5.68 14.84 2.22
CA GLU A 51 -4.76 13.88 1.60
C GLU A 51 -5.23 12.43 1.78
N PHE A 52 -5.66 12.04 2.99
CA PHE A 52 -6.26 10.72 3.23
C PHE A 52 -7.53 10.51 2.40
N LYS A 53 -8.36 11.54 2.25
CA LYS A 53 -9.54 11.47 1.38
C LYS A 53 -9.12 11.19 -0.06
N ARG A 54 -8.18 11.97 -0.61
CA ARG A 54 -7.70 11.76 -1.99
C ARG A 54 -7.10 10.37 -2.19
N MET A 55 -6.36 9.85 -1.21
CA MET A 55 -5.84 8.48 -1.24
C MET A 55 -6.95 7.42 -1.24
N LYS A 56 -8.04 7.64 -0.49
CA LYS A 56 -9.21 6.75 -0.46
C LYS A 56 -10.00 6.79 -1.76
N ASP A 57 -10.06 7.95 -2.40
CA ASP A 57 -10.74 8.16 -3.68
C ASP A 57 -9.92 7.59 -4.86
N LEU A 58 -8.63 7.32 -4.67
CA LEU A 58 -7.75 6.69 -5.65
C LEU A 58 -8.04 5.18 -5.75
N GLN A 59 -9.03 4.81 -6.56
CA GLN A 59 -9.47 3.43 -6.75
C GLN A 59 -9.27 2.98 -8.20
N HIS A 60 -8.55 1.86 -8.35
CA HIS A 60 -8.29 1.22 -9.63
C HIS A 60 -7.89 -0.24 -9.37
N ASP A 61 -8.19 -1.14 -10.31
CA ASP A 61 -7.95 -2.58 -10.12
C ASP A 61 -6.49 -2.92 -9.86
N HIS A 62 -5.59 -2.17 -10.50
CA HIS A 62 -4.12 -2.31 -10.41
C HIS A 62 -3.46 -1.28 -9.50
N ILE A 63 -4.20 -0.78 -8.48
CA ILE A 63 -3.66 0.03 -7.40
C ILE A 63 -4.19 -0.51 -6.08
N THR A 64 -3.28 -0.82 -5.16
CA THR A 64 -3.66 -1.27 -3.81
C THR A 64 -4.62 -0.26 -3.16
N ARG A 65 -5.83 -0.70 -2.78
CA ARG A 65 -6.84 0.21 -2.23
C ARG A 65 -6.49 0.65 -0.80
N PHE A 66 -6.52 1.95 -0.54
CA PHE A 66 -6.40 2.52 0.79
C PHE A 66 -7.77 2.51 1.47
N THR A 67 -7.85 1.89 2.65
CA THR A 67 -9.10 1.82 3.41
C THR A 67 -9.18 2.97 4.42
N GLY A 68 -8.08 3.25 5.11
CA GLY A 68 -8.03 4.29 6.14
C GLY A 68 -6.77 4.24 6.99
N ALA A 69 -6.78 4.98 8.09
CA ALA A 69 -5.69 5.03 9.07
C ALA A 69 -6.27 5.03 10.49
N CYS A 70 -5.54 4.41 11.43
CA CYS A 70 -5.76 4.59 12.86
C CYS A 70 -4.71 5.57 13.36
N VAL A 71 -5.17 6.64 14.01
CA VAL A 71 -4.34 7.72 14.54
C VAL A 71 -4.52 7.88 16.05
N ASP A 72 -5.15 6.89 16.69
CA ASP A 72 -5.41 6.89 18.12
C ASP A 72 -4.23 6.27 18.87
N CYS A 73 -3.74 6.95 19.90
CA CYS A 73 -2.69 6.44 20.77
C CYS A 73 -3.16 5.17 21.51
N PRO A 74 -2.33 4.12 21.66
CA PRO A 74 -0.95 3.97 21.19
C PRO A 74 -0.84 3.25 19.82
N HIS A 75 -1.92 3.19 19.05
CA HIS A 75 -2.04 2.38 17.84
C HIS A 75 -2.08 3.25 16.57
N TYR A 76 -0.90 3.56 16.06
CA TYR A 76 -0.74 4.29 14.80
C TYR A 76 -0.55 3.33 13.64
N CYS A 77 -1.48 3.30 12.68
CA CYS A 77 -1.35 2.42 11.52
C CYS A 77 -2.10 2.91 10.28
N LEU A 78 -1.71 2.38 9.13
CA LEU A 78 -2.44 2.49 7.86
C LEU A 78 -3.10 1.14 7.56
N VAL A 79 -4.30 1.20 7.01
CA VAL A 79 -5.11 0.05 6.64
C VAL A 79 -5.36 0.10 5.14
N GLN A 80 -5.00 -0.99 4.47
CA GLN A 80 -5.13 -1.14 3.02
C GLN A 80 -5.59 -2.55 2.66
N GLU A 81 -5.92 -2.75 1.39
CA GLU A 81 -6.22 -4.05 0.81
C GLU A 81 -5.10 -5.06 1.09
N TYR A 82 -5.48 -6.28 1.49
CA TYR A 82 -4.54 -7.37 1.71
C TYR A 82 -4.25 -8.13 0.42
N CYS A 83 -2.96 -8.25 0.09
CA CYS A 83 -2.47 -8.98 -1.08
C CYS A 83 -1.73 -10.24 -0.61
N PRO A 84 -2.39 -11.43 -0.61
CA PRO A 84 -1.86 -12.62 0.05
C PRO A 84 -0.66 -13.25 -0.64
N LYS A 85 -0.37 -12.92 -1.91
CA LYS A 85 0.84 -13.41 -2.59
C LYS A 85 2.09 -12.59 -2.24
N GLY A 86 1.93 -11.53 -1.45
CA GLY A 86 3.03 -10.65 -1.07
C GLY A 86 3.41 -9.69 -2.19
N SER A 87 4.65 -9.24 -2.15
CA SER A 87 5.23 -8.39 -3.17
C SER A 87 5.70 -9.18 -4.39
N LEU A 88 5.92 -8.50 -5.51
CA LEU A 88 6.54 -9.10 -6.68
C LEU A 88 7.95 -9.59 -6.38
N GLU A 89 8.68 -8.94 -5.45
CA GLU A 89 9.97 -9.42 -4.94
C GLU A 89 9.81 -10.81 -4.29
N ASP A 90 8.84 -10.97 -3.39
CA ASP A 90 8.57 -12.26 -2.71
C ASP A 90 8.21 -13.37 -3.72
N ILE A 91 7.49 -13.04 -4.79
CA ILE A 91 7.12 -14.00 -5.84
C ILE A 91 8.34 -14.40 -6.68
N LEU A 92 9.18 -13.44 -7.04
CA LEU A 92 10.38 -13.69 -7.84
C LEU A 92 11.42 -14.53 -7.10
N GLU A 93 11.49 -14.39 -5.77
CA GLU A 93 12.39 -15.18 -4.90
C GLU A 93 11.82 -16.56 -4.54
N ASN A 94 10.53 -16.80 -4.78
CA ASN A 94 9.89 -18.06 -4.43
C ASN A 94 10.01 -19.10 -5.55
N GLU A 95 10.97 -20.01 -5.41
CA GLU A 95 11.23 -21.11 -6.36
C GLU A 95 10.02 -22.04 -6.59
N LYS A 96 9.03 -22.04 -5.68
CA LYS A 96 7.80 -22.85 -5.85
C LYS A 96 6.79 -22.22 -6.81
N ILE A 97 6.99 -20.96 -7.20
CA ILE A 97 6.12 -20.26 -8.15
C ILE A 97 6.79 -20.26 -9.52
N GLU A 98 6.26 -21.06 -10.44
CA GLU A 98 6.72 -21.04 -11.83
C GLU A 98 6.12 -19.84 -12.58
N LEU A 99 6.93 -18.80 -12.77
CA LEU A 99 6.59 -17.65 -13.60
C LEU A 99 6.85 -17.96 -15.07
N ASP A 100 5.87 -18.60 -15.72
CA ASP A 100 5.89 -18.78 -17.17
C ASP A 100 5.82 -17.42 -17.91
N LYS A 101 5.99 -17.46 -19.24
CA LYS A 101 5.97 -16.24 -20.05
C LYS A 101 4.61 -15.54 -19.96
N MET A 102 3.51 -16.28 -19.95
CA MET A 102 2.16 -15.70 -19.94
C MET A 102 1.88 -14.96 -18.63
N MET A 103 2.24 -15.54 -17.49
CA MET A 103 2.12 -14.92 -16.18
C MET A 103 2.99 -13.65 -16.08
N LYS A 104 4.23 -13.70 -16.59
CA LYS A 104 5.10 -12.51 -16.67
C LYS A 104 4.47 -11.38 -17.48
N TYR A 105 3.90 -11.69 -18.65
CA TYR A 105 3.21 -10.69 -19.46
C TYR A 105 1.98 -10.13 -18.76
N SER A 106 1.21 -10.98 -18.07
CA SER A 106 0.05 -10.53 -17.29
C SER A 106 0.45 -9.53 -16.19
N LEU A 107 1.46 -9.87 -15.39
CA LEU A 107 1.95 -9.00 -14.31
C LEU A 107 2.50 -7.66 -14.86
N LEU A 108 3.21 -7.70 -15.98
CA LEU A 108 3.72 -6.49 -16.63
C LEU A 108 2.58 -5.61 -17.16
N HIS A 109 1.56 -6.21 -17.76
CA HIS A 109 0.41 -5.48 -18.28
C HIS A 109 -0.39 -4.82 -17.16
N ASP A 110 -0.61 -5.52 -16.06
CA ASP A 110 -1.23 -4.99 -14.85
C ASP A 110 -0.44 -3.78 -14.29
N LEU A 111 0.90 -3.91 -14.22
CA LEU A 111 1.79 -2.84 -13.81
C LEU A 111 1.63 -1.58 -14.69
N VAL A 112 1.62 -1.76 -16.01
CA VAL A 112 1.46 -0.65 -16.96
C VAL A 112 0.11 0.05 -16.77
N LYS A 113 -0.98 -0.71 -16.60
CA LYS A 113 -2.31 -0.13 -16.33
C LYS A 113 -2.34 0.67 -15.03
N GLY A 114 -1.75 0.13 -13.95
CA GLY A 114 -1.65 0.84 -12.67
C GLY A 114 -0.86 2.15 -12.81
N MET A 115 0.29 2.11 -13.49
CA MET A 115 1.11 3.29 -13.72
C MET A 115 0.43 4.33 -14.62
N TYR A 116 -0.27 3.90 -15.67
CA TYR A 116 -1.05 4.77 -16.53
C TYR A 116 -2.12 5.54 -15.74
N PHE A 117 -2.87 4.82 -14.90
CA PHE A 117 -3.87 5.43 -14.02
C PHE A 117 -3.23 6.43 -13.05
N LEU A 118 -2.14 6.06 -12.37
CA LEU A 118 -1.45 6.95 -11.44
C LEU A 118 -0.94 8.23 -12.12
N HIS A 119 -0.31 8.10 -13.29
CA HIS A 119 0.21 9.25 -14.03
C HIS A 119 -0.90 10.17 -14.54
N SER A 120 -2.09 9.63 -14.82
CA SER A 120 -3.26 10.41 -15.23
C SER A 120 -4.02 11.05 -14.06
N SER A 121 -3.72 10.65 -12.83
CA SER A 121 -4.34 11.17 -11.62
C SER A 121 -3.55 12.34 -11.02
N TYR A 122 -4.10 12.96 -9.97
CA TYR A 122 -3.41 14.02 -9.21
C TYR A 122 -2.07 13.56 -8.59
N VAL A 123 -1.84 12.24 -8.52
CA VAL A 123 -0.57 11.65 -8.05
C VAL A 123 0.58 12.03 -8.98
N GLY A 124 0.36 11.97 -10.30
CA GLY A 124 1.33 12.27 -11.36
C GLY A 124 2.50 11.29 -11.46
N SER A 125 3.02 10.75 -10.36
CA SER A 125 4.14 9.80 -10.36
C SER A 125 4.12 8.85 -9.15
N HIS A 126 4.50 7.59 -9.36
CA HIS A 126 4.57 6.63 -8.25
C HIS A 126 5.72 6.92 -7.27
N GLY A 127 6.85 7.46 -7.74
CA GLY A 127 7.98 7.96 -6.94
C GLY A 127 8.86 6.93 -6.21
N LYS A 128 8.42 5.68 -6.03
CA LYS A 128 9.22 4.56 -5.44
C LYS A 128 8.84 3.22 -6.07
N LEU A 129 8.82 3.17 -7.41
CA LEU A 129 8.46 1.95 -8.12
C LEU A 129 9.61 0.94 -8.05
N LYS A 130 9.34 -0.22 -7.44
CA LYS A 130 10.27 -1.36 -7.32
C LYS A 130 9.46 -2.61 -7.01
N SER A 131 10.02 -3.79 -7.27
CA SER A 131 9.39 -5.11 -7.05
C SER A 131 8.79 -5.26 -5.64
N SER A 132 9.48 -4.77 -4.60
CA SER A 132 8.98 -4.83 -3.22
C SER A 132 7.82 -3.90 -2.87
N ASN A 133 7.45 -2.99 -3.78
CA ASN A 133 6.32 -2.07 -3.63
C ASN A 133 5.17 -2.38 -4.60
N CYS A 134 5.32 -3.38 -5.45
CA CYS A 134 4.24 -3.93 -6.27
C CYS A 134 3.74 -5.19 -5.57
N VAL A 135 2.45 -5.28 -5.27
CA VAL A 135 1.88 -6.42 -4.51
C VAL A 135 0.88 -7.19 -5.35
N VAL A 136 0.67 -8.45 -5.03
CA VAL A 136 -0.14 -9.35 -5.85
C VAL A 136 -1.27 -9.96 -5.02
N ASP A 137 -2.50 -9.83 -5.54
CA ASP A 137 -3.70 -10.31 -4.87
C ASP A 137 -3.87 -11.83 -4.98
N SER A 138 -4.96 -12.38 -4.43
CA SER A 138 -5.24 -13.82 -4.46
C SER A 138 -5.47 -14.37 -5.87
N ARG A 139 -5.83 -13.53 -6.83
CA ARG A 139 -6.12 -13.87 -8.23
C ARG A 139 -4.93 -13.62 -9.16
N PHE A 140 -3.74 -13.38 -8.60
CA PHE A 140 -2.54 -13.03 -9.36
C PHE A 140 -2.65 -11.72 -10.14
N VAL A 141 -3.46 -10.77 -9.65
CA VAL A 141 -3.51 -9.41 -10.20
C VAL A 141 -2.48 -8.54 -9.48
N LEU A 142 -1.65 -7.83 -10.24
CA LEU A 142 -0.65 -6.91 -9.68
C LEU A 142 -1.24 -5.53 -9.37
N LYS A 143 -0.85 -4.97 -8.23
CA LYS A 143 -1.38 -3.74 -7.59
C LYS A 143 -0.29 -2.84 -6.98
#